data_AF-A0A497PBZ6-F1
#
_entry.id   AF-A0A497PBZ6-F1
#
_cell.length_a   1.000
_cell.length_b   1.000
_cell.length_c   1.000
_cell.angle_alpha   90.00
_cell.angle_beta   90.00
_cell.angle_gamma   90.00
#
_symmetry.space_group_name_H-M   'P 1'
#
loop_
_entity.id
_entity.type
_entity.pdbx_description
1 polymer ?
#
loop_
_entity_poly.entity_id
_entity_poly.type
_entity_poly.pdbx_seq_one_letter_code
_entity_poly.pdbx_strand_id
1 'polypeptide(L)'
;MVGGVSANFLDEIQGRPWHTTIPETHLWVVSLSSLLISNLIGLYLTLNVAPFFWFFSLVWSFFAITYDLELFNGFFHNTPSLALSWGLVCLGSYYLQSLKITPQILIISLVNGCIAGYGRELYEVAKQYSKDNDPFSSKENRFAWVLLQRQILIINIIALALLTYRLLL
;
A
#
# COMPACT_ATOMS: atom_id res chain seq x y z
N MET A 1 -3.70 -9.64 2.20
CA MET A 1 -3.96 -8.19 2.08
C MET A 1 -5.47 -7.97 1.98
N VAL A 2 -6.16 -7.81 3.11
CA VAL A 2 -7.57 -7.36 3.13
C VAL A 2 -7.61 -5.83 3.14
N GLY A 3 -6.67 -5.21 3.85
CA GLY A 3 -6.54 -3.76 3.91
C GLY A 3 -6.26 -3.05 2.57
N GLY A 4 -5.52 -3.68 1.65
CA GLY A 4 -5.30 -3.13 0.31
C GLY A 4 -6.56 -3.05 -0.55
N VAL A 5 -7.55 -3.93 -0.28
CA VAL A 5 -8.87 -3.84 -0.92
C VAL A 5 -9.60 -2.60 -0.44
N SER A 6 -9.57 -2.32 0.88
CA SER A 6 -10.16 -1.10 1.41
C SER A 6 -9.55 0.15 0.79
N ALA A 7 -8.22 0.24 0.75
CA ALA A 7 -7.50 1.41 0.24
C ALA A 7 -7.93 1.74 -1.21
N ASN A 8 -7.91 0.76 -2.12
CA ASN A 8 -8.31 0.96 -3.52
C ASN A 8 -9.75 1.46 -3.67
N PHE A 9 -10.66 0.99 -2.81
CA PHE A 9 -12.08 1.37 -2.87
C PHE A 9 -12.32 2.75 -2.24
N LEU A 10 -11.58 3.11 -1.19
CA LEU A 10 -11.59 4.46 -0.60
C LEU A 10 -11.02 5.50 -1.58
N ASP A 11 -9.91 5.16 -2.25
CA ASP A 11 -9.31 5.99 -3.29
C ASP A 11 -10.30 6.21 -4.46
N GLU A 12 -11.04 5.17 -4.86
CA GLU A 12 -12.06 5.32 -5.91
C GLU A 12 -13.26 6.18 -5.48
N ILE A 13 -13.63 6.19 -4.21
CA ILE A 13 -14.64 7.13 -3.67
C ILE A 13 -14.15 8.57 -3.84
N GLN A 14 -12.85 8.80 -3.65
CA GLN A 14 -12.24 10.12 -3.77
C GLN A 14 -11.94 10.49 -5.22
N GLY A 15 -12.97 10.95 -5.94
CA GLY A 15 -12.82 11.55 -7.28
C GLY A 15 -12.68 10.56 -8.44
N ARG A 16 -12.88 9.26 -8.19
CA ARG A 16 -12.87 8.18 -9.19
C ARG A 16 -11.63 8.14 -10.09
N PRO A 17 -10.41 8.04 -9.52
CA PRO A 17 -9.18 7.96 -10.28
C PRO A 17 -9.11 6.80 -11.28
N TRP A 18 -9.86 5.72 -11.05
CA TRP A 18 -9.92 4.54 -11.93
C TRP A 18 -11.10 4.59 -12.90
N HIS A 19 -11.93 5.64 -12.84
CA HIS A 19 -13.08 5.86 -13.70
C HIS A 19 -14.06 4.68 -13.71
N THR A 20 -14.25 4.01 -12.56
CA THR A 20 -15.17 2.90 -12.46
C THR A 20 -16.63 3.38 -12.49
N THR A 21 -17.52 2.52 -12.99
CA THR A 21 -18.98 2.73 -12.96
C THR A 21 -19.62 2.15 -11.70
N ILE A 22 -18.82 1.71 -10.72
CA ILE A 22 -19.32 1.07 -9.50
C ILE A 22 -20.07 2.10 -8.65
N PRO A 23 -21.31 1.80 -8.21
CA PRO A 23 -22.06 2.72 -7.35
C PRO A 23 -21.33 2.99 -6.05
N GLU A 24 -21.33 4.24 -5.59
CA GLU A 24 -20.58 4.67 -4.40
C GLU A 24 -20.92 3.86 -3.14
N THR A 25 -22.19 3.48 -2.98
CA THR A 25 -22.63 2.62 -1.85
C THR A 25 -21.88 1.28 -1.82
N HIS A 26 -21.63 0.67 -2.99
CA HIS A 26 -20.87 -0.58 -3.06
C HIS A 26 -19.40 -0.34 -2.70
N LEU A 27 -18.86 0.82 -3.11
CA LEU A 27 -17.49 1.18 -2.76
C LEU A 27 -17.31 1.27 -1.24
N TRP A 28 -18.23 1.95 -0.56
CA TRP A 28 -18.25 2.08 0.90
C TRP A 28 -18.44 0.74 1.61
N VAL A 29 -19.37 -0.10 1.14
CA VAL A 29 -19.62 -1.40 1.78
C VAL A 29 -18.37 -2.29 1.72
N VAL A 30 -17.71 -2.37 0.56
CA VAL A 30 -16.52 -3.19 0.39
C VAL A 30 -15.33 -2.61 1.16
N SER A 31 -15.16 -1.28 1.15
CA SER A 31 -14.07 -0.65 1.89
C SER A 31 -14.21 -0.85 3.40
N LEU A 32 -15.37 -0.51 3.97
CA LEU A 32 -15.62 -0.61 5.40
C LEU A 32 -15.57 -2.07 5.90
N SER A 33 -16.14 -3.01 5.15
CA SER A 33 -16.10 -4.44 5.52
C SER A 33 -14.66 -4.98 5.49
N SER A 34 -13.89 -4.65 4.45
CA SER A 34 -12.49 -5.05 4.33
C SER A 34 -11.63 -4.42 5.44
N LEU A 35 -11.84 -3.13 5.72
CA LEU A 35 -11.13 -2.43 6.78
C LEU A 35 -11.46 -3.00 8.17
N LEU A 36 -12.73 -3.32 8.42
CA LEU A 36 -13.17 -3.93 9.67
C LEU A 36 -12.51 -5.29 9.87
N ILE A 37 -12.54 -6.17 8.86
CA ILE A 37 -11.89 -7.48 8.92
C ILE A 37 -10.38 -7.32 9.18
N SER A 38 -9.72 -6.40 8.48
CA SER A 38 -8.30 -6.11 8.69
C SER A 38 -8.01 -5.67 10.12
N ASN A 39 -8.84 -4.79 10.69
CA ASN A 39 -8.71 -4.32 12.07
C ASN A 39 -8.99 -5.42 13.11
N LEU A 40 -9.96 -6.30 12.86
CA LEU A 40 -10.23 -7.44 13.74
C LEU A 40 -9.05 -8.43 13.77
N ILE A 41 -8.42 -8.68 12.61
CA ILE A 41 -7.19 -9.47 12.54
C ILE A 41 -6.07 -8.77 13.31
N GLY A 42 -5.89 -7.47 13.11
CA GLY A 42 -4.90 -6.67 13.84
C GLY A 42 -5.09 -6.75 15.36
N LEU A 43 -6.33 -6.55 15.84
CA LEU A 43 -6.70 -6.65 17.24
C LEU A 43 -6.45 -8.07 17.79
N TYR A 44 -6.83 -9.10 17.05
CA TYR A 44 -6.57 -10.48 17.45
C TYR A 44 -5.07 -10.74 17.65
N LEU A 45 -4.23 -10.28 16.72
CA LEU A 45 -2.78 -10.42 16.80
C LEU A 45 -2.17 -9.62 17.95
N THR A 46 -2.67 -8.41 18.19
CA THR A 46 -2.33 -7.60 19.36
C THR A 46 -2.59 -8.35 20.66
N LEU A 47 -3.79 -8.91 20.83
CA LEU A 47 -4.19 -9.52 22.10
C LEU A 47 -3.51 -10.88 22.34
N ASN A 48 -3.23 -11.64 21.28
CA ASN A 48 -2.81 -13.04 21.42
C ASN A 48 -1.33 -13.30 21.09
N VAL A 49 -0.68 -12.42 20.31
CA VAL A 49 0.67 -12.68 19.79
C VAL A 49 1.67 -11.64 20.29
N ALA A 50 1.39 -10.37 20.04
CA ALA A 50 2.33 -9.29 20.30
C ALA A 50 1.57 -8.04 20.77
N PRO A 51 1.46 -7.79 22.09
CA PRO A 51 0.73 -6.64 22.60
C PRO A 51 1.11 -5.32 21.92
N PHE A 52 2.40 -5.04 21.76
CA PHE A 52 2.89 -3.82 21.12
C PHE A 52 2.50 -3.68 19.63
N PHE A 53 2.00 -4.74 18.99
CA PHE A 53 1.51 -4.69 17.60
C PHE A 53 0.32 -3.75 17.42
N TRP A 54 -0.38 -3.38 18.51
CA TRP A 54 -1.47 -2.41 18.44
C TRP A 54 -1.04 -1.10 17.76
N PHE A 55 0.21 -0.67 18.00
CA PHE A 55 0.76 0.54 17.41
C PHE A 55 0.79 0.46 15.88
N PHE A 56 1.35 -0.62 15.33
CA PHE A 56 1.42 -0.80 13.88
C PHE A 56 0.03 -0.91 13.23
N SER A 57 -0.89 -1.63 13.89
CA SER A 57 -2.26 -1.80 13.40
C SER A 57 -3.04 -0.48 13.36
N LEU A 58 -2.90 0.35 14.40
CA LEU A 58 -3.55 1.66 14.45
C LEU A 58 -2.95 2.63 13.44
N VAL A 59 -1.62 2.71 13.36
CA VAL A 59 -0.96 3.62 12.40
C VAL A 59 -1.30 3.24 10.97
N TRP A 60 -1.32 1.94 10.64
CA TRP A 60 -1.75 1.49 9.31
C TRP A 60 -3.19 1.90 9.01
N SER A 61 -4.13 1.66 9.94
CA SER A 61 -5.54 2.01 9.74
C SER A 61 -5.75 3.51 9.62
N PHE A 62 -4.99 4.31 10.38
CA PHE A 62 -4.99 5.76 10.27
C PHE A 62 -4.57 6.22 8.87
N PHE A 63 -3.45 5.72 8.34
CA PHE A 63 -2.98 6.11 7.00
C PHE A 63 -3.92 5.58 5.91
N ALA A 64 -4.43 4.36 6.01
CA ALA A 64 -5.39 3.81 5.03
C ALA A 64 -6.70 4.62 4.93
N ILE A 65 -7.08 5.37 5.96
CA ILE A 65 -8.26 6.24 5.89
C ILE A 65 -7.85 7.64 5.46
N THR A 66 -6.86 8.21 6.13
CA THR A 66 -6.49 9.63 5.94
C THR A 66 -5.83 9.90 4.59
N TYR A 67 -5.08 8.93 4.08
CA TYR A 67 -4.44 9.02 2.78
C TYR A 67 -5.45 8.88 1.64
N ASP A 68 -6.26 7.81 1.66
CA ASP A 68 -7.13 7.47 0.53
C ASP A 68 -8.36 8.39 0.42
N LEU A 69 -8.90 8.87 1.55
CA LEU A 69 -9.99 9.86 1.54
C LEU A 69 -9.49 11.32 1.52
N GLU A 70 -8.18 11.54 1.40
CA GLU A 70 -7.55 12.88 1.43
C GLU A 70 -8.03 13.74 2.62
N LEU A 71 -8.18 13.12 3.80
CA LEU A 71 -8.62 13.82 5.00
C LEU A 71 -7.63 14.94 5.36
N PHE A 72 -8.14 15.93 6.09
CA PHE A 72 -7.37 17.14 6.46
C PHE A 72 -6.87 17.92 5.23
N ASN A 73 -7.70 18.04 4.20
CA ASN A 73 -7.36 18.70 2.93
C ASN A 73 -6.12 18.07 2.26
N GLY A 74 -5.99 16.75 2.31
CA GLY A 74 -4.87 16.03 1.71
C GLY A 74 -3.55 16.15 2.46
N PHE A 75 -3.53 16.59 3.73
CA PHE A 75 -2.29 16.77 4.49
C PHE A 75 -1.41 15.50 4.54
N PHE A 76 -2.03 14.31 4.57
CA PHE A 76 -1.31 13.03 4.55
C PHE A 76 -1.21 12.41 3.15
N HIS A 77 -1.85 12.99 2.13
CA HIS A 77 -1.83 12.46 0.76
C HIS A 77 -0.55 12.89 0.02
N ASN A 78 0.61 12.43 0.50
CA ASN A 78 1.91 12.78 -0.04
C ASN A 78 2.94 11.64 0.05
N THR A 79 4.04 11.79 -0.70
CA THR A 79 5.11 10.79 -0.77
C THR A 79 5.72 10.44 0.59
N PRO A 80 6.06 11.41 1.47
CA PRO A 80 6.58 11.09 2.80
C PRO A 80 5.64 10.25 3.66
N SER A 81 4.34 10.57 3.66
CA SER A 81 3.33 9.83 4.42
C SER A 81 3.18 8.40 3.90
N LEU A 82 3.15 8.22 2.56
CA LEU A 82 3.13 6.90 1.96
C LEU A 82 4.38 6.10 2.33
N ALA A 83 5.56 6.69 2.17
CA ALA A 83 6.83 6.04 2.47
C ALA A 83 6.91 5.61 3.94
N LEU A 84 6.50 6.49 4.87
CA LEU A 84 6.45 6.17 6.29
C LEU A 84 5.48 5.02 6.58
N SER A 85 4.27 5.06 6.03
CA SER A 85 3.25 4.04 6.26
C SER A 85 3.71 2.66 5.80
N TRP A 86 4.27 2.54 4.58
CA TRP A 86 4.77 1.27 4.05
C TRP A 86 6.04 0.79 4.75
N GLY A 87 6.90 1.69 5.20
CA GLY A 87 8.02 1.34 6.07
C GLY A 87 7.55 0.72 7.39
N LEU A 88 6.54 1.32 8.03
CA LEU A 88 5.95 0.79 9.26
C LEU A 88 5.21 -0.54 9.06
N VAL A 89 4.58 -0.76 7.90
CA VAL A 89 4.01 -2.07 7.54
C VAL A 89 5.09 -3.15 7.49
N CYS A 90 6.24 -2.86 6.86
CA CYS A 90 7.38 -3.78 6.83
C CYS A 90 7.91 -4.09 8.23
N LEU A 91 8.12 -3.04 9.03
CA LEU A 91 8.61 -3.17 10.41
C LEU A 91 7.64 -3.97 11.29
N GLY A 92 6.34 -3.64 11.24
CA GLY A 92 5.30 -4.32 12.00
C GLY A 92 5.15 -5.79 11.61
N SER A 93 5.24 -6.09 10.32
CA SER A 93 5.18 -7.47 9.81
C SER A 93 6.36 -8.33 10.29
N TYR A 94 7.55 -7.75 10.38
CA TYR A 94 8.72 -8.42 10.95
C TYR A 94 8.61 -8.57 12.47
N TYR A 95 8.16 -7.50 13.16
CA TYR A 95 7.99 -7.52 14.60
C TYR A 95 6.99 -8.60 15.02
N LEU A 96 5.88 -8.75 14.30
CA LEU A 96 4.88 -9.78 14.59
C LEU A 96 5.45 -11.21 14.55
N GLN A 97 6.44 -11.47 13.69
CA GLN A 97 7.04 -12.81 13.52
C GLN A 97 8.21 -13.05 14.47
N SER A 98 9.00 -12.03 14.76
CA SER A 98 10.26 -12.15 15.51
C SER A 98 10.17 -11.67 16.96
N LEU A 99 9.13 -10.89 17.28
CA LEU A 99 8.93 -10.14 18.52
C LEU A 99 10.11 -9.23 18.88
N LYS A 100 10.93 -8.86 17.89
CA LYS A 100 12.14 -8.07 18.06
C LYS A 100 12.19 -6.94 17.05
N ILE A 101 12.85 -5.85 17.44
CA ILE A 101 13.24 -4.77 16.54
C ILE A 101 14.76 -4.73 16.55
N THR A 102 15.35 -4.96 15.38
CA THR A 102 16.80 -4.96 15.18
C THR A 102 17.21 -3.78 14.30
N PRO A 103 18.46 -3.30 14.37
CA PRO A 103 18.94 -2.24 13.48
C PRO A 103 18.77 -2.59 11.99
N GLN A 104 18.91 -3.88 11.65
CA GLN A 104 18.77 -4.37 10.27
C GLN A 104 17.35 -4.18 9.74
N ILE A 105 16.32 -4.51 10.53
CA ILE A 105 14.94 -4.33 10.07
C ILE A 105 14.57 -2.85 9.95
N LEU A 106 15.15 -1.97 10.75
CA LEU A 106 14.95 -0.53 10.60
C LEU A 106 15.45 -0.04 9.23
N ILE A 107 16.63 -0.50 8.80
CA ILE A 107 17.18 -0.18 7.48
C ILE A 107 16.29 -0.75 6.36
N ILE A 108 15.90 -2.03 6.47
CA ILE A 108 15.03 -2.68 5.47
C ILE A 108 13.68 -1.96 5.37
N SER A 109 13.10 -1.56 6.51
CA SER A 109 11.83 -0.85 6.57
C SER A 109 11.93 0.54 5.95
N LEU A 110 13.04 1.25 6.19
CA LEU A 110 13.32 2.53 5.55
C LEU A 110 13.43 2.37 4.03
N VAL A 111 14.20 1.38 3.55
CA VAL A 111 14.34 1.08 2.12
C VAL A 111 12.98 0.74 1.51
N ASN A 112 12.16 -0.07 2.19
CA ASN A 112 10.81 -0.40 1.75
C ASN A 112 9.93 0.85 1.61
N GLY A 113 10.01 1.77 2.58
CA GLY A 113 9.34 3.07 2.51
C GLY A 113 9.80 3.91 1.32
N CYS A 114 11.12 4.00 1.09
CA CYS A 114 11.68 4.70 -0.07
C CYS A 114 11.19 4.11 -1.39
N ILE A 115 11.13 2.78 -1.51
CA ILE A 115 10.61 2.11 -2.71
C ILE A 115 9.14 2.45 -2.94
N ALA A 116 8.32 2.45 -1.88
CA ALA A 116 6.92 2.83 -1.97
C ALA A 116 6.74 4.29 -2.41
N GLY A 117 7.52 5.21 -1.81
CA GLY A 117 7.52 6.62 -2.19
C GLY A 117 7.92 6.84 -3.66
N TYR A 118 9.02 6.22 -4.09
CA TYR A 118 9.46 6.27 -5.48
C TYR A 118 8.43 5.66 -6.45
N GLY A 119 7.78 4.57 -6.04
CA GLY A 119 6.68 3.96 -6.80
C GLY A 119 5.50 4.92 -7.02
N ARG A 120 5.14 5.74 -6.02
CA ARG A 120 4.11 6.78 -6.16
C ARG A 120 4.53 7.86 -7.16
N GLU A 121 5.76 8.36 -7.07
CA GLU A 121 6.25 9.39 -8.00
C GLU A 121 6.24 8.88 -9.44
N LEU A 122 6.71 7.65 -9.66
CA LEU A 122 6.62 6.98 -10.96
C LEU A 122 5.17 6.83 -11.43
N TYR A 123 4.27 6.46 -10.53
CA TYR A 123 2.85 6.34 -10.83
C TYR A 123 2.22 7.67 -11.23
N GLU A 124 2.48 8.78 -10.53
CA GLU A 124 1.94 10.09 -10.89
C GLU A 124 2.42 10.57 -12.27
N VAL A 125 3.70 10.39 -12.58
CA VAL A 125 4.26 10.67 -13.91
C VAL A 125 3.63 9.78 -14.98
N ALA A 126 3.41 8.50 -14.67
CA ALA A 126 2.78 7.56 -15.58
C ALA A 126 1.25 7.72 -15.70
N LYS A 127 0.57 8.28 -14.70
CA LYS A 127 -0.88 8.54 -14.72
C LYS A 127 -1.23 9.59 -15.76
N GLN A 128 -0.35 10.58 -15.95
CA GLN A 128 -0.48 11.55 -17.06
C GLN A 128 -0.45 10.86 -18.43
N TYR A 129 0.31 9.79 -18.60
CA TYR A 129 0.30 8.97 -19.82
C TYR A 129 -1.02 8.21 -20.02
N SER A 130 -1.57 7.64 -18.95
CA SER A 130 -2.77 6.79 -19.02
C SER A 130 -4.06 7.56 -19.27
N LYS A 131 -4.14 8.86 -18.91
CA LYS A 131 -5.38 9.64 -19.02
C LYS A 131 -5.70 10.15 -20.42
N ASP A 132 -4.70 10.45 -21.24
CA ASP A 132 -4.95 11.23 -22.46
C ASP A 132 -4.83 10.45 -23.77
N ASN A 133 -4.43 9.17 -23.78
CA ASN A 133 -4.09 8.44 -25.02
C ASN A 133 -3.20 9.31 -25.96
N ASP A 134 -2.39 10.20 -25.38
CA ASP A 134 -1.73 11.26 -26.13
C ASP A 134 -0.63 10.65 -27.01
N PRO A 135 -0.76 10.72 -28.35
CA PRO A 135 0.26 10.23 -29.27
C PRO A 135 1.62 10.94 -29.09
N PHE A 136 1.66 12.07 -28.37
CA PHE A 136 2.84 12.90 -28.15
C PHE A 136 3.43 12.82 -26.72
N SER A 137 2.99 11.85 -25.91
CA SER A 137 3.52 11.70 -24.55
C SER A 137 5.05 11.68 -24.54
N SER A 138 5.66 12.41 -23.60
CA SER A 138 7.11 12.45 -23.46
C SER A 138 7.70 11.03 -23.31
N LYS A 139 8.90 10.81 -23.85
CA LYS A 139 9.63 9.53 -23.68
C LYS A 139 9.76 9.14 -22.20
N GLU A 140 9.78 10.12 -21.32
CA GLU A 140 9.85 9.99 -19.87
C GLU A 140 8.60 9.32 -19.27
N ASN A 141 7.39 9.74 -19.65
CA ASN A 141 6.16 9.17 -19.10
C ASN A 141 5.99 7.69 -19.51
N ARG A 142 6.31 7.35 -20.77
CA ARG A 142 6.32 5.96 -21.24
C ARG A 142 7.37 5.12 -20.52
N PHE A 143 8.54 5.69 -20.26
CA PHE A 143 9.60 5.02 -19.51
C PHE A 143 9.17 4.74 -18.07
N ALA A 144 8.58 5.73 -17.38
CA ALA A 144 8.07 5.58 -16.02
C ALA A 144 7.01 4.46 -15.93
N TRP A 145 6.08 4.40 -16.89
CA TRP A 145 5.07 3.34 -16.96
C TRP A 145 5.69 1.94 -17.12
N VAL A 146 6.62 1.77 -18.08
CA VAL A 146 7.30 0.48 -18.30
C VAL A 146 8.13 0.08 -17.08
N LEU A 147 8.79 1.04 -16.44
CA LEU A 147 9.58 0.79 -15.23
C LEU A 147 8.70 0.32 -14.08
N LEU A 148 7.55 0.98 -13.84
CA LEU A 148 6.57 0.59 -12.84
C LEU A 148 6.05 -0.84 -13.07
N GLN A 149 5.66 -1.16 -14.31
CA GLN A 149 5.23 -2.52 -14.68
C GLN A 149 6.31 -3.57 -14.44
N ARG A 150 7.56 -3.28 -14.83
CA ARG A 150 8.69 -4.19 -14.60
C ARG A 150 8.95 -4.42 -13.11
N GLN A 151 8.90 -3.37 -12.29
CA GLN A 151 9.05 -3.49 -10.84
C GLN A 151 7.98 -4.41 -10.23
N ILE A 152 6.71 -4.21 -10.58
CA ILE A 152 5.59 -5.05 -10.11
C ILE A 152 5.79 -6.51 -10.51
N LEU A 153 6.16 -6.76 -11.78
CA LEU A 153 6.40 -8.11 -12.27
C LEU A 153 7.56 -8.80 -11.54
N ILE A 154 8.66 -8.09 -11.30
CA ILE A 154 9.81 -8.62 -10.56
C ILE A 154 9.40 -9.01 -9.14
N ILE A 155 8.69 -8.15 -8.42
CA ILE A 155 8.21 -8.43 -7.06
C ILE A 155 7.30 -9.65 -7.05
N ASN A 156 6.37 -9.76 -7.99
CA ASN A 156 5.47 -10.91 -8.11
C ASN A 156 6.23 -12.21 -8.40
N ILE A 157 7.24 -12.18 -9.28
CA ILE A 157 8.09 -13.34 -9.57
C ILE A 157 8.84 -13.79 -8.32
N ILE A 158 9.45 -12.85 -7.58
CA ILE A 158 10.14 -13.16 -6.32
C ILE A 158 9.17 -13.77 -5.31
N ALA A 159 7.98 -13.19 -5.14
CA ALA A 159 6.98 -13.70 -4.21
C ALA A 159 6.53 -15.14 -4.58
N LEU A 160 6.27 -15.41 -5.86
CA LEU A 160 5.91 -16.74 -6.35
C LEU A 160 7.05 -17.74 -6.20
N ALA A 161 8.29 -17.33 -6.45
CA ALA A 161 9.47 -18.18 -6.26
C ALA A 161 9.64 -18.56 -4.78
N LEU A 162 9.52 -17.60 -3.86
CA LEU A 162 9.60 -17.84 -2.41
C LEU A 162 8.46 -18.73 -1.91
N LEU A 163 7.23 -18.52 -2.40
CA LEU A 163 6.09 -19.37 -2.08
C LEU A 163 6.32 -20.80 -2.56
N THR A 164 6.76 -20.97 -3.81
CA THR A 164 7.04 -22.29 -4.41
C THR A 164 8.15 -23.00 -3.65
N TYR A 165 9.24 -22.30 -3.34
CA TYR A 165 10.34 -22.82 -2.54
C TYR A 165 9.85 -23.34 -1.18
N ARG A 166 8.97 -22.59 -0.50
CA ARG A 166 8.40 -22.98 0.80
C ARG A 166 7.38 -24.12 0.74
N LEU A 167 6.79 -24.40 -0.43
CA LEU A 167 5.86 -25.52 -0.60
C LEU A 167 6.58 -26.83 -0.98
N LEU A 168 7.79 -26.74 -1.53
CA LEU A 168 8.58 -27.89 -1.99
C LEU A 168 9.60 -28.39 -0.96
N LEU A 169 9.93 -27.59 0.05
CA LEU A 169 10.89 -27.89 1.12
C LEU A 169 10.23 -27.71 2.49
#